data_AF-A0A354GWM0-F1
#
_entry.id   AF-A0A354GWM0-F1
#
_cell.length_a   1.000
_cell.length_b   1.000
_cell.length_c   1.000
_cell.angle_alpha   90.00
_cell.angle_beta   90.00
_cell.angle_gamma   90.00
#
_symmetry.space_group_name_H-M   'P 1'
#
loop_
_entity.id
_entity.type
_entity.pdbx_description
1 polymer ?
#
loop_
_entity_poly.entity_id
_entity_poly.type
_entity_poly.pdbx_seq_one_letter_code
_entity_poly.pdbx_strand_id
1 'polypeptide(L)'
;MFSGALNGNADLGIKGLLFGIVLMIGAPIMILREVRSLWVRRRLIIGSDCIQVIERLAGEDRVVLQLPFANIAEVKYEENRRRVGIDLHRLDDADTYAPWEKFKGNRQSSGRHYCIPVGYRSGPRVIASKIEKAYSLWAGELN
;
A
#
# COMPACT_ATOMS: atom_id res chain seq x y z
N MET A 1 -15.73 12.07 -57.45
CA MET A 1 -16.13 11.70 -56.08
C MET A 1 -15.57 10.31 -55.76
N PHE A 2 -14.30 10.20 -55.34
CA PHE A 2 -13.78 8.99 -54.68
C PHE A 2 -12.53 9.41 -53.90
N SER A 3 -12.73 9.92 -52.68
CA SER A 3 -11.65 10.13 -51.71
C SER A 3 -12.27 10.03 -50.32
N GLY A 4 -12.08 8.88 -49.67
CA GLY A 4 -12.72 8.61 -48.38
C GLY A 4 -12.45 7.23 -47.77
N ALA A 5 -11.86 6.28 -48.49
CA ALA A 5 -11.73 4.89 -48.03
C ALA A 5 -10.36 4.52 -47.42
N LEU A 6 -9.40 5.45 -47.28
CA LEU A 6 -8.03 5.11 -46.83
C LEU A 6 -7.72 5.41 -45.35
N ASN A 7 -8.60 6.11 -44.61
CA ASN A 7 -8.29 6.54 -43.24
C ASN A 7 -8.61 5.52 -42.13
N GLY A 8 -9.43 4.50 -42.37
CA GLY A 8 -9.83 3.55 -41.33
C GLY A 8 -8.74 2.54 -40.93
N ASN A 9 -7.94 2.10 -41.90
CA ASN A 9 -6.92 1.05 -41.67
C ASN A 9 -5.63 1.60 -41.05
N ALA A 10 -5.26 2.85 -41.40
CA ALA A 10 -4.09 3.51 -40.82
C ALA A 10 -4.29 3.81 -39.33
N ASP A 11 -5.49 4.22 -38.92
CA ASP A 11 -5.84 4.47 -37.53
C ASP A 11 -5.86 3.18 -36.69
N LEU A 12 -6.32 2.07 -37.28
CA LEU A 12 -6.27 0.75 -36.64
C LEU A 12 -4.82 0.25 -36.46
N GLY A 13 -3.97 0.47 -37.47
CA GLY A 13 -2.54 0.11 -37.42
C GLY A 13 -1.76 0.92 -36.37
N ILE A 14 -2.01 2.23 -36.28
CA ILE A 14 -1.38 3.11 -35.29
C ILE A 14 -1.84 2.74 -33.86
N LYS A 15 -3.14 2.46 -33.67
CA LYS A 15 -3.67 1.98 -32.37
C LYS A 15 -3.08 0.63 -31.96
N GLY A 16 -2.94 -0.30 -32.91
CA GLY A 16 -2.29 -1.60 -32.67
C GLY A 16 -0.81 -1.46 -32.27
N LEU A 17 -0.07 -0.58 -32.96
CA LEU A 17 1.33 -0.28 -32.64
C LEU A 17 1.48 0.34 -31.24
N LEU A 18 0.65 1.32 -30.90
CA LEU A 18 0.65 1.96 -29.58
C LEU A 18 0.34 0.94 -28.47
N PHE A 19 -0.65 0.08 -28.68
CA PHE A 19 -0.99 -0.97 -27.72
C PHE A 19 0.17 -1.96 -27.53
N GLY A 20 0.84 -2.34 -28.62
CA GLY A 20 2.02 -3.20 -28.59
C GLY A 20 3.19 -2.60 -27.79
N ILE A 21 3.48 -1.31 -27.98
CA ILE A 21 4.53 -0.59 -27.24
C ILE A 21 4.20 -0.50 -25.75
N VAL A 22 2.94 -0.18 -25.41
CA VAL A 22 2.49 -0.11 -24.02
C VAL A 22 2.65 -1.46 -23.32
N LEU A 23 2.32 -2.58 -23.99
CA LEU A 23 2.55 -3.92 -23.43
C LEU A 23 4.03 -4.27 -23.31
N MET A 24 4.83 -3.96 -24.33
CA MET A 24 6.28 -4.21 -24.34
C MET A 24 7.03 -3.51 -23.21
N ILE A 25 6.62 -2.28 -22.84
CA ILE A 25 7.25 -1.52 -21.76
C ILE A 25 6.56 -1.80 -20.42
N GLY A 26 5.24 -1.89 -20.41
CA GLY A 26 4.45 -2.07 -19.19
C GLY A 26 4.64 -3.43 -18.53
N ALA A 27 4.72 -4.51 -19.31
CA ALA A 27 4.87 -5.85 -18.76
C ALA A 27 6.22 -6.04 -18.02
N PRO A 28 7.39 -5.65 -18.57
CA PRO A 28 8.65 -5.68 -17.83
C PRO A 28 8.62 -4.86 -16.54
N ILE A 29 8.02 -3.66 -16.56
CA ILE A 29 7.93 -2.81 -15.36
C ILE A 29 7.11 -3.49 -14.26
N MET A 30 5.98 -4.11 -14.62
CA MET A 30 5.13 -4.87 -13.68
C MET A 30 5.89 -6.06 -13.08
N ILE A 31 6.58 -6.83 -13.93
CA ILE A 31 7.41 -7.97 -13.48
C ILE A 31 8.52 -7.49 -12.53
N LEU A 32 9.20 -6.38 -12.86
CA LEU A 32 10.29 -5.85 -12.03
C LEU A 32 9.79 -5.37 -10.66
N ARG A 33 8.58 -4.81 -10.58
CA ARG A 33 7.95 -4.46 -9.29
C ARG A 33 7.67 -5.69 -8.44
N GLU A 34 7.19 -6.77 -9.03
CA GLU A 34 6.93 -8.02 -8.30
C GLU A 34 8.22 -8.70 -7.84
N VAL A 35 9.24 -8.75 -8.69
CA VAL A 35 10.56 -9.29 -8.28
C VAL A 35 11.16 -8.44 -7.15
N ARG A 36 11.03 -7.11 -7.21
CA ARG A 36 11.46 -6.23 -6.13
C ARG A 36 10.65 -6.47 -4.85
N SER A 37 9.34 -6.72 -4.94
CA SER A 37 8.50 -7.00 -3.77
C SER A 37 8.95 -8.27 -3.02
N LEU A 38 9.43 -9.28 -3.74
CA LEU A 38 10.01 -10.50 -3.17
C LEU A 38 11.38 -10.25 -2.50
N TRP A 39 12.14 -9.28 -2.99
CA TRP A 39 13.48 -8.99 -2.48
C TRP A 39 13.48 -8.10 -1.24
N VAL A 40 12.50 -7.20 -1.14
CA VAL A 40 12.35 -6.30 0.01
C VAL A 40 11.65 -7.06 1.15
N ARG A 41 12.43 -7.47 2.15
CA ARG A 41 11.86 -8.06 3.37
C ARG A 41 11.24 -6.96 4.23
N ARG A 42 9.91 -6.86 4.21
CA ARG A 42 9.14 -5.99 5.11
C ARG A 42 8.97 -6.63 6.48
N ARG A 43 9.12 -5.84 7.53
CA ARG A 43 8.85 -6.23 8.92
C ARG A 43 7.88 -5.22 9.53
N LEU A 44 6.80 -5.73 10.09
CA LEU A 44 5.87 -4.94 10.89
C LEU A 44 6.31 -5.06 12.34
N ILE A 45 6.64 -3.93 12.95
CA ILE A 45 6.95 -3.80 14.37
C ILE A 45 5.77 -3.10 15.01
N ILE A 46 5.27 -3.70 16.08
CA ILE A 46 4.22 -3.12 16.91
C ILE A 46 4.91 -2.74 18.21
N GLY A 47 5.20 -1.45 18.36
CA GLY A 47 5.82 -0.88 19.55
C GLY A 47 4.80 -0.65 20.67
N SER A 48 5.23 0.03 21.73
CA SER A 48 4.37 0.45 22.84
C SER A 48 3.50 1.66 22.48
N ASP A 49 3.99 2.55 21.63
CA ASP A 49 3.39 3.85 21.30
C ASP A 49 2.99 3.97 19.82
N CYS A 50 3.62 3.21 18.95
CA CYS A 50 3.41 3.29 17.50
C CYS A 50 3.53 1.95 16.78
N ILE A 51 2.97 1.90 15.58
CA ILE A 51 3.15 0.82 14.61
C ILE A 51 4.18 1.29 13.59
N GLN A 52 5.22 0.49 13.35
CA GLN A 52 6.26 0.78 12.38
C GLN A 52 6.36 -0.31 11.32
N VAL A 53 6.54 0.09 10.07
CA VAL A 53 6.94 -0.80 8.99
C VAL A 53 8.37 -0.49 8.60
N ILE A 54 9.21 -1.51 8.68
CA ILE A 54 10.62 -1.45 8.30
C ILE A 54 10.83 -2.29 7.04
N GLU A 55 11.53 -1.72 6.07
CA GLU A 55 12.01 -2.42 4.89
C GLU A 55 13.51 -2.62 4.97
N ARG A 56 13.96 -3.85 4.72
CA ARG A 56 15.39 -4.11 4.55
C ARG A 56 15.78 -3.92 3.08
N LEU A 57 16.53 -2.86 2.80
CA LEU A 57 17.02 -2.49 1.46
C LEU A 57 18.55 -2.55 1.45
N ALA A 58 19.12 -3.37 0.57
CA ALA A 58 20.57 -3.52 0.41
C ALA A 58 21.35 -3.80 1.72
N GLY A 59 20.71 -4.43 2.70
CA GLY A 59 21.32 -4.76 4.00
C GLY A 59 20.98 -3.78 5.12
N GLU A 60 20.50 -2.57 4.81
CA GLU A 60 20.07 -1.55 5.77
C GLU A 60 18.58 -1.66 6.10
N ASP A 61 18.24 -1.44 7.37
CA ASP A 61 16.86 -1.35 7.83
C ASP A 61 16.39 0.11 7.74
N ARG A 62 15.35 0.36 6.95
CA ARG A 62 14.76 1.68 6.76
C ARG A 62 13.31 1.68 7.21
N VAL A 63 12.94 2.62 8.08
CA VAL A 63 11.54 2.86 8.41
C VAL A 63 10.86 3.46 7.17
N VAL A 64 9.77 2.83 6.73
CA VAL A 64 8.99 3.32 5.58
C VAL A 64 7.61 3.83 5.99
N LEU A 65 7.16 3.45 7.18
CA LEU A 65 5.93 3.91 7.78
C LEU A 65 6.05 3.89 9.30
N GLN A 66 5.55 4.93 9.95
CA GLN A 66 5.29 5.00 11.38
C GLN A 66 3.91 5.62 11.60
N LEU A 67 3.05 4.91 12.33
CA LEU A 67 1.72 5.35 12.72
C LEU A 67 1.63 5.33 14.25
N PRO A 68 1.62 6.49 14.92
CA PRO A 68 1.37 6.58 16.36
C PRO A 68 -0.03 6.05 16.71
N PHE A 69 -0.17 5.31 17.82
CA PHE A 69 -1.49 4.84 18.26
C PHE A 69 -2.45 6.00 18.53
N ALA A 70 -1.94 7.13 19.02
CA ALA A 70 -2.71 8.36 19.25
C ALA A 70 -3.41 8.89 17.99
N ASN A 71 -2.85 8.62 16.79
CA ASN A 71 -3.44 9.07 15.53
C ASN A 71 -4.28 7.97 14.84
N ILE A 72 -4.34 6.76 15.38
CA ILE A 72 -5.14 5.66 14.82
C ILE A 72 -6.57 5.76 15.32
N ALA A 73 -7.51 6.00 14.40
CA ALA A 73 -8.93 6.09 14.69
C ALA A 73 -9.64 4.72 14.70
N GLU A 74 -9.26 3.84 13.78
CA GLU A 74 -9.84 2.50 13.70
C GLU A 74 -8.82 1.53 13.08
N VAL A 75 -8.77 0.31 13.63
CA VAL A 75 -8.10 -0.82 13.00
C VAL A 75 -9.14 -1.90 12.75
N LYS A 76 -9.29 -2.32 11.51
CA LYS A 76 -10.29 -3.33 11.14
C LYS A 76 -9.71 -4.39 10.23
N TYR A 77 -9.92 -5.65 10.63
CA TYR A 77 -9.69 -6.77 9.75
C TYR A 77 -10.84 -6.87 8.73
N GLU A 78 -10.50 -6.79 7.44
CA GLU A 78 -11.45 -6.90 6.34
C GLU A 78 -11.34 -8.29 5.72
N GLU A 79 -12.18 -9.23 6.19
CA GLU A 79 -12.12 -10.64 5.79
C GLU A 79 -12.26 -10.85 4.28
N ASN A 80 -13.22 -10.15 3.66
CA ASN A 80 -13.46 -10.21 2.21
C ASN A 80 -12.25 -9.79 1.37
N ARG A 81 -11.39 -8.92 1.90
CA ARG A 81 -10.19 -8.40 1.22
C ARG A 81 -8.90 -8.97 1.81
N ARG A 82 -9.00 -9.85 2.82
CA ARG A 82 -7.89 -10.47 3.58
C ARG A 82 -6.80 -9.47 3.93
N ARG A 83 -7.17 -8.33 4.51
CA ARG A 83 -6.24 -7.26 4.85
C ARG A 83 -6.62 -6.58 6.16
N VAL A 84 -5.68 -5.86 6.75
CA VAL A 84 -5.92 -5.00 7.91
C VAL A 84 -5.97 -3.57 7.43
N GLY A 85 -7.15 -2.96 7.52
CA GLY A 85 -7.36 -1.55 7.24
C GLY A 85 -7.10 -0.71 8.48
N ILE A 86 -6.45 0.44 8.30
CA ILE A 86 -6.20 1.42 9.34
C ILE A 86 -6.76 2.76 8.88
N ASP A 87 -7.57 3.38 9.73
CA ASP A 87 -7.99 4.76 9.58
C ASP A 87 -7.31 5.64 10.61
N LEU A 88 -6.97 6.85 10.17
CA LEU A 88 -6.29 7.86 10.96
C LEU A 88 -7.26 8.98 11.33
N HIS A 89 -7.05 9.59 12.50
CA HIS A 89 -7.76 10.80 12.92
C HIS A 89 -7.32 12.01 12.09
N ARG A 90 -6.01 12.15 11.91
CA ARG A 90 -5.36 13.27 11.22
C ARG A 90 -4.41 12.76 10.16
N LEU A 91 -4.41 13.42 8.99
CA LEU A 91 -3.55 13.05 7.86
C LEU A 91 -2.26 13.87 7.81
N ASP A 92 -2.23 14.95 8.57
CA ASP A 92 -1.18 15.96 8.71
C ASP A 92 -0.43 15.85 10.05
N ASP A 93 -0.60 14.74 10.75
CA ASP A 93 0.00 14.50 12.05
C ASP A 93 1.54 14.47 11.97
N ALA A 94 2.20 15.26 12.81
CA ALA A 94 3.65 15.46 12.73
C ALA A 94 4.46 14.19 13.11
N ASP A 95 3.89 13.33 13.95
CA ASP A 95 4.51 12.09 14.43
C ASP A 95 4.25 10.90 13.50
N THR A 96 3.37 11.10 12.51
CA THR A 96 3.06 10.14 11.45
C THR A 96 4.07 10.25 10.32
N TYR A 97 4.98 9.28 10.21
CA TYR A 97 5.97 9.22 9.13
C TYR A 97 5.51 8.30 8.00
N ALA A 98 5.24 8.86 6.82
CA ALA A 98 4.79 8.07 5.66
C ALA A 98 5.17 8.73 4.32
N PRO A 99 6.48 8.78 3.98
CA PRO A 99 6.99 9.59 2.87
C PRO A 99 6.41 9.24 1.49
N TRP A 100 5.91 8.01 1.31
CA TRP A 100 5.40 7.50 0.04
C TRP A 100 3.89 7.24 0.04
N GLU A 101 3.23 7.37 1.20
CA GLU A 101 1.81 7.06 1.33
C GLU A 101 0.94 8.27 1.02
N LYS A 102 -0.13 8.03 0.26
CA LYS A 102 -1.11 9.06 -0.09
C LYS A 102 -2.42 8.77 0.65
N PHE A 103 -2.45 8.99 1.96
CA PHE A 103 -3.58 8.59 2.82
C PHE A 103 -4.96 9.02 2.30
N LYS A 104 -5.09 10.26 1.81
CA LYS A 104 -6.35 10.76 1.23
C LYS A 104 -6.75 9.99 -0.03
N GLY A 105 -5.81 9.72 -0.93
CA GLY A 105 -6.04 8.94 -2.16
C GLY A 105 -6.30 7.46 -1.86
N ASN A 106 -5.63 6.91 -0.85
CA ASN A 106 -5.86 5.56 -0.36
C ASN A 106 -7.27 5.40 0.20
N ARG A 107 -7.78 6.38 0.97
CA ARG A 107 -9.16 6.30 1.49
C ARG A 107 -10.20 6.33 0.38
N GLN A 108 -9.98 7.13 -0.66
CA GLN A 108 -10.88 7.20 -1.82
C GLN A 108 -10.87 5.90 -2.65
N SER A 109 -9.70 5.32 -2.88
CA SER A 109 -9.56 4.13 -3.73
C SER A 109 -9.84 2.82 -2.99
N SER A 110 -9.41 2.73 -1.73
CA SER A 110 -9.38 1.50 -0.94
C SER A 110 -10.39 1.50 0.20
N GLY A 111 -11.00 2.63 0.55
CA GLY A 111 -11.91 2.79 1.68
C GLY A 111 -11.23 3.04 3.03
N ARG A 112 -9.90 2.93 3.09
CA ARG A 112 -9.07 3.10 4.30
C ARG A 112 -7.89 4.02 4.03
N HIS A 113 -7.43 4.76 5.03
CA HIS A 113 -6.24 5.61 4.86
C HIS A 113 -4.98 4.79 4.61
N TYR A 114 -4.82 3.67 5.31
CA TYR A 114 -3.72 2.75 5.09
C TYR A 114 -4.21 1.30 5.17
N CYS A 115 -3.60 0.43 4.38
CA CYS A 115 -3.85 -1.01 4.44
C CYS A 115 -2.52 -1.70 4.65
N ILE A 116 -2.42 -2.54 5.68
CA ILE A 116 -1.25 -3.38 5.87
C ILE A 116 -1.20 -4.37 4.69
N PRO A 117 -0.15 -4.31 3.85
CA PRO A 117 -0.07 -5.16 2.67
C PRO A 117 0.03 -6.63 3.07
N VAL A 118 -0.45 -7.52 2.21
CA VAL A 118 -0.26 -8.96 2.37
C VAL A 118 1.22 -9.34 2.23
N GLY A 119 1.65 -10.48 2.78
CA GLY A 119 3.03 -10.98 2.64
C GLY A 119 3.86 -10.98 3.93
N TYR A 120 3.31 -10.50 5.05
CA TYR A 120 3.92 -10.73 6.36
C TYR A 120 3.83 -12.21 6.77
N ARG A 121 4.83 -12.69 7.53
CA ARG A 121 4.83 -14.07 8.06
C ARG A 121 3.61 -14.37 8.91
N SER A 122 3.15 -13.38 9.68
CA SER A 122 1.90 -13.47 10.41
C SER A 122 0.75 -13.10 9.46
N GLY A 123 -0.29 -13.95 9.40
CA GLY A 123 -1.47 -13.66 8.59
C GLY A 123 -2.19 -12.38 9.05
N PRO A 124 -2.97 -11.72 8.16
CA PRO A 124 -3.65 -10.45 8.44
C PRO A 124 -4.52 -10.46 9.72
N ARG A 125 -5.23 -11.56 9.99
CA ARG A 125 -6.05 -11.71 11.19
C ARG A 125 -5.23 -11.68 12.48
N VAL A 126 -4.06 -12.34 12.49
CA VAL A 126 -3.14 -12.34 13.62
C VAL A 126 -2.53 -10.96 13.82
N ILE A 127 -2.23 -10.26 12.73
CA ILE A 127 -1.73 -8.88 12.78
C ILE A 127 -2.77 -7.95 13.41
N ALA A 128 -4.02 -8.01 12.95
CA ALA A 128 -5.10 -7.19 13.52
C ALA A 128 -5.26 -7.41 15.03
N SER A 129 -5.29 -8.67 15.47
CA SER A 129 -5.40 -9.01 16.89
C SER A 129 -4.19 -8.52 17.72
N LYS A 130 -2.97 -8.57 17.16
CA LYS A 130 -1.79 -8.03 17.85
C LYS A 130 -1.82 -6.51 17.96
N ILE A 131 -2.29 -5.82 16.92
CA ILE A 131 -2.45 -4.36 16.92
C ILE A 131 -3.50 -3.96 17.95
N GLU A 132 -4.66 -4.63 17.95
CA GLU A 132 -5.73 -4.38 18.92
C GLU A 132 -5.24 -4.57 20.35
N LYS A 133 -4.53 -5.67 20.62
CA LYS A 133 -3.93 -5.90 21.95
C LYS A 133 -2.95 -4.80 22.36
N ALA A 134 -2.06 -4.39 21.46
CA ALA A 134 -1.10 -3.33 21.74
C ALA A 134 -1.78 -1.97 21.96
N TYR A 135 -2.81 -1.66 21.16
CA TYR A 135 -3.62 -0.47 21.33
C TYR A 135 -4.34 -0.44 22.68
N SER A 136 -4.94 -1.56 23.10
CA SER A 136 -5.58 -1.65 24.42
C SER A 136 -4.60 -1.48 25.58
N LEU A 137 -3.38 -2.00 25.46
CA LEU A 137 -2.33 -1.81 26.46
C LEU A 137 -1.92 -0.34 26.55
N TRP A 138 -1.62 0.28 25.41
CA TRP A 138 -1.29 1.70 25.32
C TRP A 138 -2.40 2.62 25.89
N ALA A 139 -3.67 2.36 25.52
CA ALA A 139 -4.80 3.12 26.02
C ALA A 139 -5.03 2.91 27.53
N GLY A 140 -4.65 1.75 28.06
CA GLY A 140 -4.68 1.45 29.50
C GLY A 140 -3.60 2.18 30.29
N GLU A 141 -2.42 2.42 29.70
CA GLU A 141 -1.31 3.16 30.32
C GLU A 141 -1.55 4.68 30.40
N LEU A 142 -2.54 5.20 29.66
CA LEU A 142 -2.95 6.61 29.67
C LEU A 142 -3.99 6.95 30.76
N ASN A 143 -4.52 5.93 31.45
CA ASN A 143 -5.47 6.09 32.56
C ASN A 143 -4.78 5.88 33.92
#